data_AF-A0A6A2Y168-F1
#
_entry.id   AF-A0A6A2Y168-F1
#
_cell.length_a   1.000
_cell.length_b   1.000
_cell.length_c   1.000
_cell.angle_alpha   90.00
_cell.angle_beta   90.00
_cell.angle_gamma   90.00
#
_symmetry.space_group_name_H-M   'P 1'
#
loop_
_entity.id
_entity.type
_entity.pdbx_description
1 polymer ?
#
loop_
_entity_poly.entity_id
_entity_poly.type
_entity_poly.pdbx_seq_one_letter_code
_entity_poly.pdbx_strand_id
1 'polypeptide(L)'
;MKYVLVHPHRVGYERSFYNEFCLSALCVEHGFVSCTFKVFPRLINADGGFATYELRISYQWLDLINPAETFGDIVIDYLYVECTSAAIQALASFRKLYPEHRTEEIQNCIGRVVGFIKKMQAEDGSWFV
;
A
#
# COMPACT_ATOMS: atom_id res chain seq x y z
N MET A 1 21.20 8.32 -9.79
CA MET A 1 20.30 7.76 -8.76
C MET A 1 20.00 6.31 -9.17
N LYS A 2 20.59 5.33 -8.47
CA LYS A 2 20.42 3.91 -8.84
C LYS A 2 19.00 3.49 -8.45
N TYR A 3 18.20 3.12 -9.44
CA TYR A 3 16.90 2.51 -9.22
C TYR A 3 17.09 1.25 -8.37
N VAL A 4 16.40 1.17 -7.24
CA VAL A 4 16.21 -0.12 -6.58
C VAL A 4 15.31 -0.89 -7.52
N LEU A 5 15.89 -1.88 -8.20
CA LEU A 5 15.16 -2.81 -9.03
C LEU A 5 14.45 -3.75 -8.06
N VAL A 6 13.27 -3.33 -7.58
CA VAL A 6 12.33 -4.23 -6.92
C VAL A 6 11.95 -5.22 -8.00
N HIS A 7 12.50 -6.44 -7.93
CA HIS A 7 12.12 -7.49 -8.86
C HIS A 7 10.63 -7.77 -8.64
N PRO A 8 9.74 -7.48 -9.63
CA PRO A 8 8.40 -7.98 -9.54
C PRO A 8 8.48 -9.51 -9.56
N HIS A 9 7.60 -10.13 -8.81
CA HIS A 9 7.46 -11.58 -8.79
C HIS A 9 7.46 -12.16 -10.21
N ARG A 10 8.20 -13.26 -10.37
CA ARG A 10 8.55 -13.87 -11.65
C ARG A 10 7.34 -14.41 -12.42
N VAL A 11 7.46 -14.47 -13.75
CA VAL A 11 6.45 -15.00 -14.68
C VAL A 11 6.04 -16.42 -14.29
N GLY A 12 4.72 -16.62 -14.20
CA GLY A 12 4.04 -17.60 -13.33
C GLY A 12 3.21 -16.95 -12.21
N TYR A 13 3.33 -15.62 -12.04
CA TYR A 13 2.64 -14.83 -11.02
C TYR A 13 1.17 -14.58 -11.36
N GLU A 14 0.26 -15.23 -10.63
CA GLU A 14 -1.10 -14.73 -10.50
C GLU A 14 -1.05 -13.37 -9.78
N ARG A 15 -1.88 -12.41 -10.22
CA ARG A 15 -2.00 -11.15 -9.50
C ARG A 15 -2.56 -11.45 -8.11
N SER A 16 -1.91 -10.91 -7.07
CA SER A 16 -2.42 -11.05 -5.71
C SER A 16 -3.82 -10.46 -5.60
N PHE A 17 -4.60 -10.96 -4.65
CA PHE A 17 -5.92 -10.40 -4.31
C PHE A 17 -5.86 -8.88 -4.16
N TYR A 18 -4.83 -8.36 -3.50
CA TYR A 18 -4.63 -6.93 -3.30
C TYR A 18 -4.37 -6.17 -4.61
N ASN A 19 -3.65 -6.76 -5.56
CA ASN A 19 -3.45 -6.14 -6.88
C ASN A 19 -4.77 -6.03 -7.64
N GLU A 20 -5.58 -7.08 -7.68
CA GLU A 20 -6.89 -7.06 -8.34
C GLU A 20 -7.86 -6.10 -7.64
N PHE A 21 -7.87 -6.10 -6.31
CA PHE A 21 -8.69 -5.19 -5.51
C PHE A 21 -8.31 -3.72 -5.74
N CYS A 22 -7.02 -3.39 -5.71
CA CYS A 22 -6.56 -2.01 -5.94
C CYS A 22 -6.81 -1.55 -7.39
N LEU A 23 -6.66 -2.44 -8.38
CA LEU A 23 -6.91 -2.11 -9.79
C LEU A 23 -8.40 -1.95 -10.10
N SER A 24 -9.27 -2.82 -9.55
CA SER A 24 -10.72 -2.70 -9.72
C SER A 24 -11.31 -1.47 -9.04
N ALA A 25 -10.68 -0.99 -7.96
CA ALA A 25 -11.05 0.27 -7.30
C ALA A 25 -10.66 1.53 -8.09
N LEU A 26 -9.87 1.41 -9.16
CA LEU A 26 -9.53 2.50 -10.07
C LEU A 26 -10.50 2.54 -11.27
N CYS A 27 -11.79 2.78 -11.02
CA CYS A 27 -12.75 3.01 -12.10
C CYS A 27 -12.92 4.52 -12.37
N VAL A 28 -12.79 4.94 -13.63
CA VAL A 28 -13.00 6.32 -14.07
C VAL A 28 -14.21 6.35 -15.00
N GLU A 29 -15.34 6.86 -14.52
CA GLU A 29 -16.54 7.10 -15.34
C GLU A 29 -16.83 8.60 -15.47
N HIS A 30 -17.03 9.09 -16.69
CA HIS A 30 -17.68 10.37 -17.04
C HIS A 30 -17.36 11.58 -16.14
N GLY A 31 -16.07 11.87 -15.92
CA GLY A 31 -15.64 13.04 -15.14
C GLY A 31 -15.80 12.89 -13.62
N PHE A 32 -16.32 11.75 -13.17
CA PHE A 32 -16.29 11.31 -11.80
C PHE A 32 -15.27 10.17 -11.71
N VAL A 33 -14.06 10.53 -11.29
CA VAL A 33 -13.11 9.53 -10.78
C VAL A 33 -13.73 9.02 -9.47
N SER A 34 -14.65 8.04 -9.55
CA SER A 34 -15.03 7.21 -8.40
C SER A 34 -13.90 6.24 -8.12
N CYS A 35 -12.73 6.79 -7.87
CA CYS A 35 -11.83 6.15 -6.97
C CYS A 35 -12.51 6.24 -5.60
N THR A 36 -12.97 5.12 -5.06
CA THR A 36 -13.11 5.00 -3.60
C THR A 36 -11.76 5.31 -2.91
N PHE A 37 -10.67 5.39 -3.67
CA PHE A 37 -9.50 6.20 -3.33
C PHE A 37 -9.75 7.71 -3.51
N LYS A 38 -10.35 8.37 -2.50
CA LYS A 38 -10.10 9.81 -2.28
C LYS A 38 -8.59 9.98 -2.24
N VAL A 39 -7.96 10.48 -3.32
CA VAL A 39 -6.50 10.55 -3.44
C VAL A 39 -5.87 11.10 -2.15
N PHE A 40 -4.79 10.45 -1.73
CA PHE A 40 -4.65 9.84 -0.41
C PHE A 40 -3.53 10.49 0.46
N PRO A 41 -3.45 11.82 0.68
CA PRO A 41 -2.65 12.32 1.80
C PRO A 41 -3.12 11.75 3.14
N ARG A 42 -4.41 11.36 3.20
CA ARG A 42 -5.08 10.94 4.43
C ARG A 42 -4.99 9.46 4.76
N LEU A 43 -4.70 8.53 3.83
CA LEU A 43 -4.51 7.12 4.23
C LEU A 43 -3.14 6.48 3.99
N ILE A 44 -2.11 7.31 3.80
CA ILE A 44 -0.76 6.90 4.14
C ILE A 44 -0.58 7.13 5.63
N ASN A 45 -0.35 6.07 6.38
CA ASN A 45 -0.05 6.16 7.80
C ASN A 45 1.22 7.00 8.01
N ALA A 46 1.42 7.59 9.20
CA ALA A 46 2.60 8.42 9.46
C ALA A 46 3.91 7.74 9.03
N ASP A 47 3.98 6.42 9.25
CA ASP A 47 5.10 5.54 8.92
C ASP A 47 5.30 5.24 7.42
N GLY A 48 4.38 5.68 6.54
CA GLY A 48 4.53 5.58 5.09
C GLY A 48 3.90 4.35 4.43
N GLY A 49 3.31 3.44 5.21
CA GLY A 49 2.66 2.23 4.71
C GLY A 49 1.13 2.31 4.66
N PHE A 50 0.53 1.33 3.98
CA PHE A 50 -0.90 1.09 3.91
C PHE A 50 -1.27 -0.14 4.74
N ALA A 51 -2.41 -0.03 5.44
CA ALA A 51 -3.05 -1.15 6.09
C ALA A 51 -4.07 -1.80 5.15
N THR A 52 -4.77 -2.84 5.61
CA THR A 52 -5.64 -3.65 4.74
C THR A 52 -6.92 -2.92 4.31
N TYR A 53 -7.62 -2.28 5.24
CA TYR A 53 -8.93 -1.65 4.97
C TYR A 53 -8.94 -0.17 5.30
N GLU A 54 -8.30 0.23 6.40
CA GLU A 54 -8.38 1.59 6.94
C GLU A 54 -7.00 2.19 7.21
N LEU A 55 -6.99 3.42 7.72
CA LEU A 55 -5.82 3.89 8.45
C LEU A 55 -5.61 3.02 9.67
N ARG A 56 -4.35 2.87 10.08
CA ARG A 56 -4.07 2.44 11.44
C ARG A 56 -4.57 3.53 12.38
N ILE A 57 -5.74 3.29 12.97
CA ILE A 57 -6.40 4.21 13.91
C ILE A 57 -5.84 4.12 15.33
N SER A 58 -5.14 3.04 15.65
CA SER A 58 -4.71 2.70 17.01
C SER A 58 -3.26 2.24 17.09
N TYR A 59 -2.74 2.10 18.31
CA TYR A 59 -1.33 1.79 18.58
C TYR A 59 -1.08 0.30 18.81
N GLN A 60 0.12 -0.17 18.50
CA GLN A 60 0.56 -1.58 18.62
C GLN A 60 0.43 -2.17 20.02
N TRP A 61 0.49 -1.36 21.07
CA TRP A 61 0.35 -1.87 22.43
C TRP A 61 -1.05 -2.42 22.72
N LEU A 62 -2.06 -2.11 21.90
CA LEU A 62 -3.39 -2.72 22.04
C LEU A 62 -3.38 -4.23 21.75
N ASP A 63 -2.41 -4.76 21.02
CA ASP A 63 -2.32 -6.23 20.86
C ASP A 63 -1.91 -6.93 22.16
N LEU A 64 -1.36 -6.20 23.16
CA LEU A 64 -1.10 -6.77 24.49
C LEU A 64 -2.39 -7.19 25.22
N ILE A 65 -3.52 -6.59 24.86
CA ILE A 65 -4.84 -6.91 25.42
C ILE A 65 -5.67 -7.80 24.50
N ASN A 66 -5.05 -8.39 23.47
CA ASN A 66 -5.72 -9.32 22.57
C ASN A 66 -6.26 -10.53 23.36
N PRO A 67 -7.59 -10.73 23.41
CA PRO A 67 -8.17 -11.85 24.15
C PRO A 67 -8.15 -13.16 23.34
N ALA A 68 -7.77 -13.13 22.07
CA ALA A 68 -7.73 -14.33 21.23
C ALA A 68 -6.49 -15.16 21.53
N GLU A 69 -6.70 -16.41 21.94
CA GLU A 69 -5.61 -17.37 22.20
C GLU A 69 -5.01 -17.94 20.91
N THR A 70 -5.77 -17.94 19.82
CA THR A 70 -5.41 -18.62 18.56
C THR A 70 -4.90 -17.70 17.46
N PHE A 71 -5.09 -16.39 17.58
CA PHE A 71 -4.78 -15.43 16.52
C PHE A 71 -4.00 -14.23 17.07
N GLY A 72 -2.85 -13.94 16.47
CA GLY A 72 -2.06 -12.74 16.72
C GLY A 72 -2.40 -11.61 15.74
N ASP A 73 -2.01 -10.38 16.09
CA ASP A 73 -2.07 -9.21 15.22
C ASP A 73 -3.46 -8.89 14.63
N ILE A 74 -4.51 -9.12 15.42
CA ILE A 74 -5.91 -8.90 15.01
C ILE A 74 -6.55 -7.65 15.62
N VAL A 75 -5.93 -7.02 16.61
CA VAL A 75 -6.57 -5.92 17.35
C VAL A 75 -6.47 -4.60 16.58
N ILE A 76 -5.42 -4.43 15.78
CA ILE A 76 -5.23 -3.26 14.93
C ILE A 76 -4.92 -3.68 13.49
N ASP A 77 -5.19 -2.77 12.55
CA ASP A 77 -4.80 -2.95 11.16
C ASP A 77 -3.31 -2.58 10.99
N TYR A 78 -2.48 -3.58 10.71
CA TYR A 78 -1.04 -3.42 10.54
C TYR A 78 -0.68 -2.88 9.16
N LEU A 79 0.53 -2.33 9.04
CA LEU A 79 1.04 -1.88 7.75
C LEU A 79 1.73 -3.03 7.06
N TYR A 80 1.22 -3.43 5.90
CA TYR A 80 1.72 -4.57 5.16
C TYR A 80 2.45 -4.13 3.91
N VAL A 81 3.57 -4.80 3.60
CA VAL A 81 4.36 -4.55 2.40
C VAL A 81 3.53 -4.90 1.16
N GLU A 82 2.72 -5.95 1.21
CA GLU A 82 1.86 -6.38 0.10
C GLU A 82 0.79 -5.34 -0.24
N CYS A 83 0.00 -4.87 0.74
CA CYS A 83 -1.01 -3.82 0.55
C CYS A 83 -0.38 -2.53 0.05
N THR A 84 0.77 -2.17 0.64
CA THR A 84 1.53 -0.99 0.25
C THR A 84 2.06 -1.10 -1.18
N SER A 85 2.57 -2.26 -1.57
CA SER A 85 3.08 -2.53 -2.91
C SER A 85 1.98 -2.56 -3.97
N ALA A 86 0.79 -3.06 -3.63
CA ALA A 86 -0.36 -3.12 -4.52
C ALA A 86 -0.92 -1.70 -4.77
N ALA A 87 -1.13 -0.94 -3.69
CA ALA A 87 -1.61 0.44 -3.77
C ALA A 87 -0.67 1.32 -4.61
N ILE A 88 0.65 1.16 -4.46
CA ILE A 88 1.60 1.98 -5.22
C ILE A 88 1.67 1.59 -6.70
N GLN A 89 1.55 0.31 -7.03
CA GLN A 89 1.47 -0.15 -8.43
C GLN A 89 0.22 0.37 -9.11
N ALA A 90 -0.92 0.38 -8.39
CA ALA A 90 -2.17 0.95 -8.86
C ALA A 90 -2.03 2.47 -9.10
N LEU A 91 -1.50 3.22 -8.14
CA LEU A 91 -1.25 4.67 -8.28
C LEU A 91 -0.26 5.00 -9.40
N ALA A 92 0.81 4.22 -9.55
CA ALA A 92 1.78 4.41 -10.63
C ALA A 92 1.15 4.16 -12.01
N SER A 93 0.22 3.20 -12.10
CA SER A 93 -0.53 2.92 -13.33
C SER A 93 -1.56 4.02 -13.61
N PHE A 94 -2.30 4.46 -12.59
CA PHE A 94 -3.24 5.58 -12.68
C PHE A 94 -2.56 6.86 -13.18
N ARG A 95 -1.38 7.20 -12.64
CA ARG A 95 -0.62 8.39 -13.07
C ARG A 95 -0.22 8.34 -14.54
N LYS A 96 0.03 7.15 -15.10
CA LYS A 96 0.32 7.02 -16.55
C LYS A 96 -0.89 7.35 -17.42
N LEU A 97 -2.09 7.02 -16.94
CA LEU A 97 -3.35 7.28 -17.65
C LEU A 97 -3.84 8.72 -17.45
N TYR A 98 -3.59 9.30 -16.28
CA TYR A 98 -4.04 10.64 -15.89
C TYR A 98 -2.87 11.49 -15.35
N PRO A 99 -1.92 11.89 -16.22
CA PRO A 99 -0.66 12.52 -15.80
C PRO A 99 -0.81 13.89 -15.14
N GLU A 100 -1.93 14.59 -15.36
CA GLU A 100 -2.23 15.91 -14.80
C GLU A 100 -3.04 15.83 -13.49
N HIS A 101 -3.54 14.65 -13.10
CA HIS A 101 -4.42 14.52 -11.94
C HIS A 101 -3.61 14.28 -10.66
N ARG A 102 -3.54 15.31 -9.79
CA ARG A 102 -2.94 15.24 -8.43
C ARG A 102 -1.51 14.69 -8.42
N THR A 103 -0.73 15.04 -9.45
CA THR A 103 0.59 14.49 -9.75
C THR A 103 1.60 14.64 -8.61
N GLU A 104 1.65 15.83 -8.00
CA GLU A 104 2.55 16.11 -6.88
C GLU A 104 2.22 15.24 -5.66
N GLU A 105 0.94 15.12 -5.33
CA GLU A 105 0.48 14.32 -4.18
C GLU A 105 0.76 12.83 -4.38
N ILE A 106 0.51 12.33 -5.60
CA ILE A 106 0.85 10.95 -5.96
C ILE A 106 2.36 10.76 -5.84
N GLN A 107 3.18 11.67 -6.35
CA GLN A 107 4.64 11.56 -6.31
C GLN A 107 5.20 11.59 -4.87
N ASN A 108 4.65 12.45 -4.02
CA ASN A 108 4.99 12.51 -2.60
C ASN A 108 4.59 11.21 -1.88
N CYS A 109 3.42 10.66 -2.20
CA CYS A 109 2.98 9.34 -1.72
C CYS A 109 3.99 8.25 -2.12
N ILE A 110 4.37 8.17 -3.40
CA ILE A 110 5.35 7.20 -3.89
C ILE A 110 6.66 7.29 -3.11
N GLY A 111 7.15 8.51 -2.87
CA GLY A 111 8.38 8.73 -2.11
C GLY A 111 8.33 8.16 -0.69
N ARG A 112 7.25 8.41 0.04
CA ARG A 112 7.05 7.90 1.41
C ARG A 112 6.95 6.38 1.44
N VAL A 113 6.21 5.80 0.52
CA VAL A 113 6.02 4.35 0.38
C VAL A 113 7.32 3.63 0.10
N VAL A 114 8.16 4.18 -0.79
CA VAL A 114 9.49 3.60 -1.07
C VAL A 114 10.36 3.61 0.19
N GLY A 115 10.26 4.64 1.02
CA GLY A 115 10.92 4.68 2.33
C GLY A 115 10.44 3.58 3.26
N PHE A 116 9.13 3.37 3.36
CA PHE A 116 8.52 2.31 4.16
C PHE A 116 8.94 0.91 3.71
N ILE A 117 8.84 0.59 2.41
CA ILE A 117 9.20 -0.74 1.88
C ILE A 117 10.67 -1.06 2.17
N LYS A 118 11.57 -0.09 2.02
CA LYS A 118 12.99 -0.26 2.35
C LYS A 118 13.22 -0.49 3.84
N LYS A 119 12.49 0.22 4.69
CA LYS A 119 12.58 0.07 6.15
C LYS A 119 12.11 -1.31 6.61
N MET A 120 11.14 -1.89 5.94
CA MET A 120 10.59 -3.21 6.25
C MET A 120 11.42 -4.39 5.70
N GLN A 121 12.45 -4.12 4.90
CA GLN A 121 13.29 -5.17 4.32
C GLN A 121 14.24 -5.75 5.37
N ALA A 122 14.28 -7.07 5.48
CA ALA A 122 15.24 -7.77 6.34
C ALA A 122 16.67 -7.71 5.77
N GLU A 123 17.67 -8.01 6.59
CA GLU A 123 19.09 -7.94 6.19
C GLU A 123 19.45 -8.89 5.04
N ASP A 124 18.75 -10.03 4.94
CA ASP A 124 18.88 -11.00 3.86
C ASP A 124 18.17 -10.58 2.56
N GLY A 125 17.50 -9.42 2.58
CA GLY A 125 16.75 -8.86 1.46
C GLY A 125 15.30 -9.34 1.35
N SER A 126 14.83 -10.20 2.25
CA SER A 126 13.44 -10.65 2.29
C SER A 126 12.50 -9.59 2.89
N TRP A 127 11.20 -9.79 2.70
CA TRP A 127 10.15 -9.09 3.44
C TRP A 127 9.31 -10.14 4.14
N PHE A 128 8.88 -9.81 5.37
CA PHE A 128 7.88 -10.61 6.05
C PHE A 128 6.55 -10.47 5.29
N VAL A 129 5.97 -11.61 4.93
CA VAL A 129 4.64 -11.75 4.32
C VAL A 129 3.73 -12.35 5.37
#